data_AF-A0A5C7G3M2-F1
#
_entry.id   AF-A0A5C7G3M2-F1
#
_cell.length_a   1.000
_cell.length_b   1.000
_cell.length_c   1.000
_cell.angle_alpha   90.00
_cell.angle_beta   90.00
_cell.angle_gamma   90.00
#
_symmetry.space_group_name_H-M   'P 1'
#
loop_
_entity.id
_entity.type
_entity.pdbx_description
1 polymer ?
#
loop_
_entity_poly.entity_id
_entity_poly.type
_entity_poly.pdbx_seq_one_letter_code
_entity_poly.pdbx_strand_id
1 'polypeptide(L)'
;MQTVKMFLRVYNRRFNFGQAVEAVRSFLLALKEVHPELTYWDVLGKKRFEPLRHDLGNLSETLRAADKPKKKYRHEVSALDADGNLTDASTARFGFTFSLFSAGAKSRGGMEYSRPEPVELSFYLGEDNASSRVSMNFPPGEQAFLNGQAMRAIVEVAIQSWDPDNLEVWPADFYRAAVSNHEIPRMVRAGWFNYLRHPLIVPCLPETLPYAATRLDDDRILLCLGDAVPESHNQVQVAQGAAMQAVFDQFHLNERHVLAGLPLDAEEQAYLEQVTSAPADRGYAVAFTVFDGYDAERGVLLYARLFKRILGGYPFNLLPHMRDDAPLIGGLFFVAQARQQLAALDHARASQPIEWHVADAELARTLTMLLNDWLQIPPARLTVHYTPFLGGLADESESKSMS
;
A
#
# COMPACT_ATOMS: atom_id res chain seq x y z
N MET A 1 -0.92 -27.23 9.74
CA MET A 1 -0.02 -26.05 9.66
C MET A 1 -0.23 -25.43 8.30
N GLN A 2 -0.27 -24.10 8.22
CA GLN A 2 -0.72 -23.35 7.03
C GLN A 2 0.36 -22.34 6.62
N THR A 3 0.39 -21.88 5.38
CA THR A 3 1.34 -20.83 5.00
C THR A 3 0.96 -19.51 5.65
N VAL A 4 1.87 -18.84 6.34
CA VAL A 4 1.68 -17.43 6.76
C VAL A 4 2.27 -16.53 5.69
N LYS A 5 1.53 -15.48 5.33
CA LYS A 5 1.95 -14.49 4.35
C LYS A 5 2.05 -13.15 5.04
N MET A 6 3.18 -12.48 4.86
CA MET A 6 3.32 -11.05 5.10
C MET A 6 3.35 -10.34 3.77
N PHE A 7 2.68 -9.21 3.68
CA PHE A 7 2.66 -8.38 2.49
C PHE A 7 2.63 -6.92 2.90
N LEU A 8 3.47 -6.11 2.28
CA LEU A 8 3.50 -4.67 2.49
C LEU A 8 3.51 -3.93 1.15
N ARG A 9 2.97 -2.71 1.17
CA ARG A 9 2.96 -1.81 0.02
C ARG A 9 3.64 -0.49 0.37
N VAL A 10 4.39 0.02 -0.59
CA VAL A 10 4.98 1.36 -0.57
C VAL A 10 4.55 2.07 -1.85
N TYR A 11 3.79 3.15 -1.72
CA TYR A 11 3.35 3.98 -2.83
C TYR A 11 4.35 5.12 -3.07
N ASN A 12 4.38 5.64 -4.29
CA ASN A 12 5.13 6.84 -4.69
C ASN A 12 6.65 6.84 -4.41
N ARG A 13 7.25 5.69 -4.09
CA ARG A 13 8.70 5.55 -3.93
C ARG A 13 9.31 4.94 -5.19
N ARG A 14 10.16 5.72 -5.87
CA ARG A 14 10.93 5.29 -7.03
C ARG A 14 12.31 4.82 -6.60
N PHE A 15 12.81 3.79 -7.27
CA PHE A 15 14.15 3.25 -7.04
C PHE A 15 14.89 3.19 -8.37
N ASN A 16 16.13 3.70 -8.40
CA ASN A 16 17.12 3.13 -9.29
C ASN A 16 17.61 1.78 -8.73
N PHE A 17 18.30 1.00 -9.55
CA PHE A 17 18.74 -0.34 -9.19
C PHE A 17 19.64 -0.33 -7.93
N GLY A 18 20.57 0.63 -7.82
CA GLY A 18 21.46 0.74 -6.66
C GLY A 18 20.69 0.99 -5.36
N GLN A 19 19.72 1.92 -5.40
CA GLN A 19 18.82 2.21 -4.27
C GLN A 19 17.98 0.99 -3.89
N ALA A 20 17.48 0.24 -4.88
CA ALA A 20 16.73 -0.99 -4.66
C ALA A 20 17.60 -2.06 -3.96
N VAL A 21 18.84 -2.26 -4.44
CA VAL A 21 19.79 -3.21 -3.84
C VAL A 21 20.11 -2.83 -2.40
N GLU A 22 20.37 -1.55 -2.11
CA GLU A 22 20.69 -1.11 -0.75
C GLU A 22 19.48 -1.16 0.19
N ALA A 23 18.26 -0.92 -0.29
CA ALA A 23 17.03 -1.15 0.47
C ALA A 23 16.86 -2.62 0.83
N VAL A 24 17.06 -3.53 -0.14
CA VAL A 24 17.03 -4.98 0.09
C VAL A 24 18.14 -5.38 1.08
N ARG A 25 19.37 -4.89 0.90
CA ARG A 25 20.50 -5.16 1.81
C ARG A 25 20.18 -4.80 3.24
N SER A 26 19.72 -3.57 3.47
CA SER A 26 19.39 -3.05 4.79
C SER A 26 18.31 -3.88 5.47
N PHE A 27 17.28 -4.26 4.72
CA PHE A 27 16.21 -5.10 5.22
C PHE A 27 16.69 -6.53 5.59
N LEU A 28 17.51 -7.17 4.75
CA LEU A 28 18.06 -8.49 5.04
C LEU A 28 19.00 -8.49 6.26
N LEU A 29 19.81 -7.43 6.43
CA LEU A 29 20.65 -7.27 7.62
C LEU A 29 19.82 -7.10 8.90
N ALA A 30 18.71 -6.36 8.83
CA ALA A 30 17.83 -6.18 9.98
C ALA A 30 17.06 -7.47 10.32
N LEU A 31 16.58 -8.23 9.32
CA LEU A 31 15.93 -9.53 9.54
C LEU A 31 16.85 -10.56 10.21
N LYS A 32 18.15 -10.45 9.95
CA LYS A 32 19.20 -11.29 10.56
C LYS A 32 19.21 -11.25 12.07
N GLU A 33 18.97 -10.08 12.64
CA GLU A 33 18.96 -9.84 14.08
C GLU A 33 17.67 -10.36 14.73
N VAL A 34 16.63 -10.66 13.93
CA VAL A 34 15.34 -11.13 14.45
C VAL A 34 15.36 -12.61 14.76
N HIS A 35 15.87 -13.45 13.85
CA HIS A 35 15.86 -14.90 14.03
C HIS A 35 16.95 -15.63 13.22
N PRO A 36 17.59 -16.69 13.77
CA PRO A 36 18.61 -17.47 13.05
C PRO A 36 18.18 -18.02 11.69
N GLU A 37 16.89 -18.37 11.53
CA GLU A 37 16.35 -18.86 10.26
C GLU A 37 16.32 -17.81 9.14
N LEU A 38 16.45 -16.53 9.49
CA LEU A 38 16.50 -15.40 8.55
C LEU A 38 17.93 -14.91 8.31
N THR A 39 18.93 -15.70 8.71
CA THR A 39 20.34 -15.31 8.64
C THR A 39 20.94 -15.44 7.25
N TYR A 40 20.56 -16.47 6.50
CA TYR A 40 21.15 -16.76 5.19
C TYR A 40 20.08 -16.78 4.12
N TRP A 41 20.46 -16.30 2.94
CA TRP A 41 19.55 -16.09 1.83
C TRP A 41 20.24 -16.49 0.51
N ASP A 42 19.48 -17.13 -0.35
CA ASP A 42 19.88 -17.44 -1.72
C ASP A 42 18.99 -16.67 -2.70
N VAL A 43 19.55 -16.23 -3.82
CA VAL A 43 18.80 -15.59 -4.92
C VAL A 43 18.44 -16.65 -5.96
N LEU A 44 17.21 -16.63 -6.47
CA LEU A 44 16.84 -17.47 -7.60
C LEU A 44 17.48 -16.95 -8.90
N GLY A 45 18.57 -17.59 -9.32
CA GLY A 45 19.21 -17.35 -10.62
C GLY A 45 18.53 -18.11 -11.76
N LYS A 46 19.01 -17.91 -12.99
CA LYS A 46 18.42 -18.51 -14.21
C LYS A 46 18.43 -20.04 -14.26
N LYS A 47 19.39 -20.68 -13.57
CA LYS A 47 19.62 -22.13 -13.62
C LYS A 47 19.62 -22.80 -12.25
N ARG A 48 19.92 -22.04 -11.19
CA ARG A 48 20.08 -22.51 -9.82
C ARG A 48 19.97 -21.34 -8.85
N PHE A 49 19.86 -21.67 -7.57
CA PHE A 49 20.01 -20.73 -6.47
C PHE A 49 21.48 -20.31 -6.34
N GLU A 50 21.71 -19.00 -6.21
CA GLU A 50 23.03 -18.42 -5.99
C GLU A 50 23.10 -17.88 -4.56
N PRO A 51 24.03 -18.37 -3.72
CA PRO A 51 24.06 -18.00 -2.31
C PRO A 51 24.56 -16.57 -2.10
N LEU A 52 23.94 -15.86 -1.17
CA LEU A 52 24.43 -14.58 -0.71
C LEU A 52 25.48 -14.79 0.38
N ARG A 53 26.54 -13.97 0.34
CA ARG A 53 27.53 -13.92 1.40
C ARG A 53 26.87 -13.43 2.69
N HIS A 54 27.44 -13.83 3.83
CA HIS A 54 26.93 -13.43 5.13
C HIS A 54 26.92 -11.89 5.31
N ASP A 55 27.92 -11.18 4.80
CA ASP A 55 27.97 -9.71 4.81
C ASP A 55 27.13 -9.05 3.69
N LEU A 56 26.47 -9.86 2.86
CA LEU A 56 25.77 -9.45 1.64
C LEU A 56 26.66 -8.72 0.63
N GLY A 57 28.00 -8.81 0.74
CA GLY A 57 28.93 -8.06 -0.11
C GLY A 57 28.78 -8.36 -1.61
N ASN A 58 28.22 -9.51 -1.97
CA ASN A 58 27.93 -9.92 -3.35
C ASN A 58 26.49 -9.63 -3.82
N LEU A 59 25.61 -9.02 -3.00
CA LEU A 59 24.19 -8.86 -3.31
C LEU A 59 23.94 -8.17 -4.67
N SER A 60 24.61 -7.03 -4.92
CA SER A 60 24.44 -6.29 -6.17
C SER A 60 24.80 -7.15 -7.40
N GLU A 61 25.95 -7.80 -7.39
CA GLU A 61 26.40 -8.67 -8.48
C GLU A 61 25.44 -9.84 -8.71
N THR A 62 24.99 -10.49 -7.64
CA THR A 62 24.05 -11.61 -7.71
C THR A 62 22.69 -11.19 -8.26
N LEU A 63 22.14 -10.05 -7.82
CA LEU A 63 20.86 -9.53 -8.32
C LEU A 63 20.96 -9.08 -9.78
N ARG A 64 22.05 -8.43 -10.20
CA ARG A 64 22.28 -8.07 -11.62
C ARG A 64 22.31 -9.30 -12.52
N ALA A 65 22.91 -10.39 -12.05
CA ALA A 65 22.97 -11.65 -12.80
C ALA A 65 21.59 -12.32 -12.91
N ALA A 66 20.80 -12.27 -11.84
CA ALA A 66 19.44 -12.81 -11.80
C ALA A 66 18.47 -12.01 -12.68
N ASP A 67 18.50 -10.67 -12.59
CA ASP A 67 17.56 -9.76 -13.24
C ASP A 67 18.09 -9.13 -14.54
N LYS A 68 19.01 -9.82 -15.25
CA LYS A 68 19.54 -9.31 -16.52
C LYS A 68 18.40 -9.12 -17.54
N PRO A 69 18.12 -7.87 -18.01
CA PRO A 69 17.01 -7.61 -18.92
C PRO A 69 17.14 -8.40 -20.22
N LYS A 70 16.04 -9.04 -20.65
CA LYS A 70 16.01 -9.74 -21.94
C LYS A 70 16.24 -8.73 -23.06
N LYS A 71 16.96 -9.12 -24.12
CA LYS A 71 17.34 -8.22 -25.24
C LYS A 71 16.18 -7.38 -25.77
N LYS A 72 14.99 -7.98 -25.91
CA LYS A 72 13.77 -7.29 -26.40
C LYS A 72 13.19 -6.23 -25.46
N TYR A 73 13.51 -6.26 -24.16
CA TYR A 73 12.99 -5.32 -23.15
C TYR A 73 14.04 -4.30 -22.68
N ARG A 74 15.26 -4.32 -23.25
CA ARG A 74 16.33 -3.38 -22.85
C ARG A 74 15.99 -1.92 -23.10
N HIS A 75 15.12 -1.63 -24.07
CA HIS A 75 14.64 -0.28 -24.36
C HIS A 75 13.73 0.29 -23.25
N GLU A 76 13.26 -0.55 -22.33
CA GLU A 76 12.43 -0.17 -21.17
C GLU A 76 13.29 0.12 -19.93
N VAL A 77 14.62 0.01 -20.05
CA VAL A 77 15.58 0.17 -18.95
C VAL A 77 16.61 1.24 -19.34
N SER A 78 16.83 2.21 -18.45
CA SER A 78 17.83 3.26 -18.62
C SER A 78 19.20 2.84 -18.08
N ALA A 79 20.25 3.56 -18.49
CA ALA A 79 21.61 3.45 -17.96
C ALA A 79 22.16 2.01 -17.87
N LEU A 80 21.93 1.20 -18.91
CA LEU A 80 22.57 -0.12 -19.05
C LEU A 80 24.04 0.03 -19.44
N ASP A 81 24.87 -0.93 -19.02
CA ASP A 81 26.26 -1.01 -19.48
C ASP A 81 26.36 -1.49 -20.94
N ALA A 82 27.58 -1.54 -21.48
CA ALA A 82 27.83 -1.95 -22.87
C ALA A 82 27.36 -3.39 -23.19
N ASP A 83 27.31 -4.27 -22.20
CA ASP A 83 26.83 -5.65 -22.34
C ASP A 83 25.30 -5.79 -22.14
N GLY A 84 24.65 -4.65 -21.84
CA GLY A 84 23.24 -4.53 -21.52
C GLY A 84 22.88 -5.16 -20.18
N ASN A 85 23.74 -5.02 -19.17
CA ASN A 85 23.46 -5.32 -17.77
C ASN A 85 23.06 -4.04 -17.02
N LEU A 86 22.37 -4.24 -15.90
CA LEU A 86 21.99 -3.17 -14.98
C LEU A 86 23.23 -2.54 -14.33
N THR A 87 23.22 -1.22 -14.21
CA THR A 87 24.15 -0.44 -13.38
C THR A 87 23.40 0.09 -12.16
N ASP A 88 24.09 0.64 -11.17
CA ASP A 88 23.41 1.21 -9.99
C ASP A 88 22.49 2.39 -10.36
N ALA A 89 22.79 3.09 -11.47
CA ALA A 89 21.97 4.19 -11.98
C ALA A 89 20.79 3.71 -12.85
N SER A 90 20.68 2.42 -13.16
CA SER A 90 19.60 1.91 -13.99
C SER A 90 18.24 2.18 -13.37
N THR A 91 17.31 2.70 -14.16
CA THR A 91 15.88 2.75 -13.86
C THR A 91 15.13 1.89 -14.87
N ALA A 92 13.96 1.39 -14.52
CA ALA A 92 13.21 0.47 -15.35
C ALA A 92 11.73 0.85 -15.29
N ARG A 93 11.12 1.03 -16.47
CA ARG A 93 9.70 1.43 -16.60
C ARG A 93 8.76 0.60 -15.73
N PHE A 94 9.00 -0.71 -15.67
CA PHE A 94 8.19 -1.65 -14.90
C PHE A 94 8.78 -2.03 -13.54
N GLY A 95 9.89 -1.39 -13.15
CA GLY A 95 10.61 -1.67 -11.92
C GLY A 95 11.51 -2.89 -11.96
N PHE A 96 11.97 -3.30 -10.77
CA PHE A 96 12.80 -4.47 -10.52
C PHE A 96 12.03 -5.55 -9.75
N THR A 97 12.29 -6.82 -10.07
CA THR A 97 11.68 -7.94 -9.34
C THR A 97 12.76 -8.88 -8.83
N PHE A 98 12.74 -9.16 -7.53
CA PHE A 98 13.70 -10.06 -6.89
C PHE A 98 12.98 -11.12 -6.06
N SER A 99 13.47 -12.36 -6.11
CA SER A 99 13.02 -13.45 -5.24
C SER A 99 14.22 -14.06 -4.53
N LEU A 100 14.15 -14.06 -3.20
CA LEU A 100 15.15 -14.59 -2.29
C LEU A 100 14.52 -15.67 -1.43
N PHE A 101 15.33 -16.65 -1.02
CA PHE A 101 14.86 -17.81 -0.27
C PHE A 101 15.77 -18.01 0.94
N SER A 102 15.18 -18.20 2.12
CA SER A 102 15.96 -18.47 3.33
C SER A 102 16.75 -19.77 3.15
N ALA A 103 17.99 -19.76 3.61
CA ALA A 103 18.88 -20.91 3.50
C ALA A 103 19.44 -21.31 4.87
N GLY A 104 19.77 -22.58 5.03
CA GLY A 104 20.50 -23.04 6.22
C GLY A 104 21.97 -22.62 6.15
N ALA A 105 22.62 -22.41 7.30
CA ALA A 105 24.03 -21.98 7.39
C ALA A 105 25.04 -22.86 6.60
N LYS A 106 24.66 -24.11 6.29
CA LYS A 106 25.45 -25.10 5.54
C LYS A 106 25.18 -25.12 4.03
N SER A 107 24.29 -24.28 3.47
CA SER A 107 23.92 -24.27 2.04
C SER A 107 25.02 -23.77 1.08
N ARG A 108 26.29 -23.74 1.50
CA ARG A 108 27.43 -23.27 0.70
C ARG A 108 27.61 -24.13 -0.56
N GLY A 109 26.99 -23.75 -1.67
CA GLY A 109 27.26 -24.35 -2.98
C GLY A 109 26.04 -24.82 -3.78
N GLY A 110 24.84 -24.38 -3.42
CA GLY A 110 23.58 -24.80 -4.05
C GLY A 110 22.78 -25.61 -3.05
N MET A 111 21.47 -25.39 -3.04
CA MET A 111 20.58 -26.19 -2.20
C MET A 111 20.81 -27.68 -2.46
N GLU A 112 21.32 -28.41 -1.47
CA GLU A 112 20.76 -29.74 -1.24
C GLU A 112 19.30 -29.49 -0.87
N TYR A 113 18.38 -30.14 -1.59
CA TYR A 113 16.91 -30.15 -1.42
C TYR A 113 16.44 -30.59 0.00
N SER A 114 17.29 -30.54 1.01
CA SER A 114 17.05 -30.96 2.39
C SER A 114 16.11 -30.04 3.16
N ARG A 115 15.83 -28.82 2.66
CA ARG A 115 14.71 -28.01 3.15
C ARG A 115 13.56 -28.04 2.14
N PRO A 116 12.50 -28.81 2.41
CA PRO A 116 11.38 -28.94 1.48
C PRO A 116 10.59 -27.64 1.29
N GLU A 117 10.67 -26.68 2.23
CA GLU A 117 9.91 -25.44 2.15
C GLU A 117 10.67 -24.25 2.81
N PRO A 118 11.53 -23.50 2.09
CA PRO A 118 12.17 -22.29 2.63
C PRO A 118 11.21 -21.10 2.71
N VAL A 119 11.51 -20.14 3.58
CA VAL A 119 10.85 -18.82 3.57
C VAL A 119 11.21 -18.11 2.26
N GLU A 120 10.19 -17.69 1.52
CA GLU A 120 10.37 -16.91 0.30
C GLU A 120 10.18 -15.42 0.61
N LEU A 121 11.08 -14.59 0.11
CA LEU A 121 11.00 -13.14 0.17
C LEU A 121 11.01 -12.59 -1.27
N SER A 122 9.94 -11.91 -1.65
CA SER A 122 9.78 -11.33 -2.98
C SER A 122 9.68 -9.81 -2.92
N PHE A 123 10.33 -9.14 -3.85
CA PHE A 123 10.33 -7.70 -4.02
C PHE A 123 9.82 -7.37 -5.42
N TYR A 124 8.92 -6.41 -5.51
CA TYR A 124 8.50 -5.76 -6.74
C TYR A 124 8.64 -4.25 -6.54
N LEU A 125 9.64 -3.63 -7.14
CA LEU A 125 10.06 -2.25 -6.86
C LEU A 125 9.86 -1.38 -8.10
N GLY A 126 8.73 -0.69 -8.19
CA GLY A 126 8.26 0.03 -9.39
C GLY A 126 8.73 1.48 -9.52
N GLU A 127 8.74 2.01 -10.75
CA GLU A 127 9.06 3.43 -11.07
C GLU A 127 7.80 4.26 -11.40
N ASP A 128 6.85 3.70 -12.17
CA ASP A 128 5.70 4.43 -12.73
C ASP A 128 4.39 4.22 -11.96
N ASN A 129 4.12 5.05 -10.93
CA ASN A 129 2.85 5.13 -10.18
C ASN A 129 2.30 3.77 -9.67
N ALA A 130 3.11 2.71 -9.75
CA ALA A 130 2.82 1.36 -9.35
C ALA A 130 3.39 1.18 -7.95
N SER A 131 2.56 0.70 -7.03
CA SER A 131 2.99 0.34 -5.68
C SER A 131 4.22 -0.57 -5.73
N SER A 132 5.29 -0.19 -5.05
CA SER A 132 6.31 -1.15 -4.65
C SER A 132 5.69 -2.11 -3.63
N ARG A 133 6.06 -3.39 -3.71
CA ARG A 133 5.51 -4.46 -2.88
C ARG A 133 6.64 -5.34 -2.38
N VAL A 134 6.55 -5.70 -1.11
CA VAL A 134 7.41 -6.72 -0.50
C VAL A 134 6.51 -7.77 0.11
N SER A 135 6.80 -9.04 -0.16
CA SER A 135 6.04 -10.16 0.37
C SER A 135 6.95 -11.23 0.92
N MET A 136 6.58 -11.78 2.07
CA MET A 136 7.30 -12.86 2.72
C MET A 136 6.34 -14.03 2.95
N ASN A 137 6.65 -15.20 2.39
CA ASN A 137 5.86 -16.41 2.56
C ASN A 137 6.58 -17.35 3.51
N PHE A 138 5.92 -17.71 4.60
CA PHE A 138 6.38 -18.65 5.58
C PHE A 138 5.62 -19.96 5.46
N PRO A 139 6.25 -21.01 4.93
CA PRO A 139 5.55 -22.27 4.69
C PRO A 139 5.29 -23.05 6.00
N PRO A 140 4.35 -24.02 5.98
CA PRO A 140 3.97 -24.82 7.14
C PRO A 140 5.15 -25.40 7.93
N GLY A 141 6.19 -25.91 7.24
CA GLY A 141 7.37 -26.49 7.88
C GLY A 141 8.27 -25.52 8.65
N GLU A 142 8.19 -24.21 8.35
CA GLU A 142 9.00 -23.16 8.95
C GLU A 142 8.21 -22.34 10.00
N GLN A 143 6.95 -22.71 10.28
CA GLN A 143 6.15 -22.06 11.32
C GLN A 143 6.65 -22.33 12.75
N ALA A 144 7.56 -23.28 12.95
CA ALA A 144 8.01 -23.70 14.28
C ALA A 144 8.62 -22.56 15.11
N PHE A 145 9.19 -21.52 14.47
CA PHE A 145 9.70 -20.33 15.14
C PHE A 145 8.72 -19.13 15.10
N LEU A 146 7.65 -19.22 14.32
CA LEU A 146 6.70 -18.13 14.13
C LEU A 146 5.65 -18.11 15.25
N ASN A 147 6.06 -17.59 16.41
CA ASN A 147 5.14 -17.09 17.43
C ASN A 147 4.83 -15.60 17.21
N GLY A 148 3.88 -15.05 17.94
CA GLY A 148 3.49 -13.64 17.82
C GLY A 148 4.63 -12.66 18.09
N GLN A 149 5.57 -12.98 19.00
CA GLN A 149 6.72 -12.13 19.29
C GLN A 149 7.70 -12.08 18.11
N ALA A 150 8.04 -13.24 17.54
CA ALA A 150 8.92 -13.32 16.38
C ALA A 150 8.30 -12.64 15.16
N MET A 151 7.01 -12.88 14.89
CA MET A 151 6.31 -12.21 13.80
C MET A 151 6.23 -10.70 14.02
N ARG A 152 5.95 -10.24 15.24
CA ARG A 152 5.94 -8.82 15.57
C ARG A 152 7.30 -8.17 15.31
N ALA A 153 8.40 -8.80 15.70
CA ALA A 153 9.74 -8.29 15.43
C ALA A 153 10.04 -8.21 13.92
N ILE A 154 9.61 -9.21 13.13
CA ILE A 154 9.69 -9.16 11.65
C ILE A 154 8.88 -7.99 11.09
N VAL A 155 7.65 -7.79 11.58
CA VAL A 155 6.77 -6.69 11.18
C VAL A 155 7.39 -5.34 11.51
N GLU A 156 7.95 -5.16 12.71
CA GLU A 156 8.60 -3.92 13.14
C GLU A 156 9.83 -3.61 12.26
N VAL A 157 10.66 -4.62 11.94
CA VAL A 157 11.78 -4.48 10.99
C VAL A 157 11.29 -4.08 9.59
N ALA A 158 10.19 -4.69 9.12
CA ALA A 158 9.60 -4.37 7.82
C ALA A 158 9.07 -2.93 7.77
N ILE A 159 8.40 -2.48 8.84
CA ILE A 159 7.92 -1.10 8.96
C ILE A 159 9.09 -0.12 8.94
N GLN A 160 10.13 -0.36 9.75
CA GLN A 160 11.30 0.53 9.84
C GLN A 160 12.10 0.60 8.53
N SER A 161 12.23 -0.53 7.81
CA SER A 161 13.04 -0.61 6.59
C SER A 161 12.35 0.00 5.38
N TRP A 162 11.03 -0.17 5.28
CA TRP A 162 10.27 0.18 4.08
C TRP A 162 9.40 1.41 4.23
N ASP A 163 9.06 1.80 5.47
CA ASP A 163 8.08 2.83 5.80
C ASP A 163 6.78 2.67 4.99
N PRO A 164 6.13 1.49 5.05
CA PRO A 164 5.01 1.17 4.17
C PRO A 164 3.79 2.05 4.44
N ASP A 165 2.87 2.06 3.48
CA ASP A 165 1.53 2.66 3.63
C ASP A 165 0.58 1.68 4.31
N ASN A 166 0.75 0.39 4.02
CA ASN A 166 0.09 -0.70 4.71
C ASN A 166 0.96 -1.95 4.74
N LEU A 167 0.76 -2.75 5.78
CA LEU A 167 1.31 -4.07 5.91
C LEU A 167 0.29 -4.98 6.57
N GLU A 168 0.19 -6.18 6.05
CA GLU A 168 -0.73 -7.21 6.52
C GLU A 168 0.01 -8.54 6.65
N VAL A 169 -0.27 -9.26 7.74
CA VAL A 169 0.18 -10.64 7.95
C VAL A 169 -1.05 -11.51 8.12
N TRP A 170 -1.19 -12.58 7.36
CA TRP A 170 -2.30 -13.51 7.52
C TRP A 170 -1.87 -14.96 7.26
N PRO A 171 -2.41 -15.91 8.03
CA PRO A 171 -2.38 -17.31 7.66
C PRO A 171 -3.33 -17.58 6.47
N ALA A 172 -2.86 -18.30 5.45
CA ALA A 172 -3.55 -18.43 4.17
C ALA A 172 -4.91 -19.15 4.29
N ASP A 173 -5.02 -20.16 5.15
CA ASP A 173 -6.28 -20.89 5.32
C ASP A 173 -7.22 -20.14 6.25
N PHE A 174 -6.69 -19.42 7.25
CA PHE A 174 -7.48 -18.51 8.08
C PHE A 174 -8.13 -17.41 7.24
N TYR A 175 -7.35 -16.77 6.36
CA TYR A 175 -7.87 -15.80 5.39
C TYR A 175 -8.96 -16.42 4.51
N ARG A 176 -8.76 -17.65 4.02
CA ARG A 176 -9.78 -18.33 3.22
C ARG A 176 -11.08 -18.54 3.98
N ALA A 177 -11.00 -18.90 5.26
CA ALA A 177 -12.17 -19.10 6.11
C ALA A 177 -12.87 -17.78 6.52
N ALA A 178 -12.09 -16.74 6.83
CA ALA A 178 -12.61 -15.50 7.42
C ALA A 178 -12.93 -14.39 6.40
N VAL A 179 -12.27 -14.37 5.24
CA VAL A 179 -12.25 -13.20 4.34
C VAL A 179 -12.51 -13.57 2.86
N SER A 180 -12.16 -14.77 2.40
CA SER A 180 -12.17 -15.09 0.95
C SER A 180 -13.56 -15.29 0.32
N ASN A 181 -14.66 -15.19 1.06
CA ASN A 181 -16.02 -15.24 0.48
C ASN A 181 -16.43 -13.94 -0.22
N HIS A 182 -15.54 -12.95 -0.29
CA HIS A 182 -15.81 -11.68 -0.96
C HIS A 182 -15.30 -11.72 -2.41
N GLU A 183 -16.21 -11.51 -3.36
CA GLU A 183 -16.03 -11.63 -4.81
C GLU A 183 -14.94 -10.73 -5.43
N ILE A 184 -14.36 -9.81 -4.65
CA ILE A 184 -13.41 -8.80 -5.13
C ILE A 184 -12.05 -9.03 -4.45
N PRO A 185 -10.92 -9.09 -5.20
CA PRO A 185 -9.59 -9.11 -4.62
C PRO A 185 -9.35 -7.84 -3.78
N ARG A 186 -9.45 -7.97 -2.45
CA ARG A 186 -9.26 -6.85 -1.52
C ARG A 186 -7.78 -6.48 -1.41
N MET A 187 -7.49 -5.18 -1.35
CA MET A 187 -6.11 -4.69 -1.35
C MET A 187 -5.49 -4.65 0.04
N VAL A 188 -6.33 -4.54 1.08
CA VAL A 188 -6.02 -4.82 2.49
C VAL A 188 -7.00 -5.85 3.04
N ARG A 189 -6.54 -6.64 3.99
CA ARG A 189 -7.18 -7.83 4.55
C ARG A 189 -7.04 -7.73 6.04
N ALA A 190 -8.12 -7.93 6.78
CA ALA A 190 -8.02 -8.16 8.21
C ALA A 190 -7.23 -9.45 8.44
N GLY A 191 -6.04 -9.30 9.01
CA GLY A 191 -5.06 -10.35 9.19
C GLY A 191 -4.78 -10.62 10.67
N TRP A 192 -3.75 -11.42 10.90
CA TRP A 192 -3.14 -11.57 12.22
C TRP A 192 -2.49 -10.26 12.69
N PHE A 193 -1.74 -9.60 11.82
CA PHE A 193 -1.20 -8.26 12.04
C PHE A 193 -1.64 -7.33 10.91
N ASN A 194 -2.02 -6.11 11.25
CA ASN A 194 -2.34 -5.05 10.32
C ASN A 194 -1.67 -3.75 10.75
N TYR A 195 -0.70 -3.29 9.98
CA TYR A 195 -0.15 -1.95 10.09
C TYR A 195 -0.86 -1.04 9.08
N LEU A 196 -1.28 0.14 9.56
CA LEU A 196 -2.00 1.14 8.79
C LEU A 196 -1.47 2.53 9.14
N ARG A 197 -1.35 3.41 8.15
CA ARG A 197 -1.17 4.86 8.35
C ARG A 197 -2.49 5.57 8.69
N HIS A 198 -3.24 5.00 9.63
CA HIS A 198 -4.62 5.40 9.86
C HIS A 198 -5.07 5.20 11.33
N PRO A 199 -4.45 5.88 12.32
CA PRO A 199 -4.68 5.61 13.74
C PRO A 199 -6.09 5.97 14.22
N LEU A 200 -6.77 6.89 13.52
CA LEU A 200 -8.16 7.26 13.81
C LEU A 200 -9.15 6.10 13.65
N ILE A 201 -8.72 4.96 13.10
CA ILE A 201 -9.54 3.75 13.02
C ILE A 201 -9.83 3.17 14.40
N VAL A 202 -8.86 3.26 15.34
CA VAL A 202 -8.91 2.52 16.61
C VAL A 202 -10.15 2.82 17.44
N PRO A 203 -10.56 4.10 17.64
CA PRO A 203 -11.78 4.42 18.38
C PRO A 203 -13.08 3.97 17.68
N CYS A 204 -13.02 3.67 16.38
CA CYS A 204 -14.16 3.27 15.57
C CYS A 204 -14.31 1.75 15.44
N LEU A 205 -13.32 0.98 15.92
CA LEU A 205 -13.38 -0.47 15.96
C LEU A 205 -14.34 -0.92 17.09
N PRO A 206 -15.17 -1.96 16.88
CA PRO A 206 -16.04 -2.49 17.92
C PRO A 206 -15.25 -2.99 19.14
N GLU A 207 -15.68 -2.62 20.33
CA GLU A 207 -15.06 -3.04 21.61
C GLU A 207 -15.02 -4.56 21.80
N THR A 208 -15.91 -5.28 21.12
CA THR A 208 -16.00 -6.74 21.16
C THR A 208 -14.93 -7.45 20.35
N LEU A 209 -14.18 -6.74 19.50
CA LEU A 209 -13.08 -7.33 18.74
C LEU A 209 -11.82 -7.42 19.63
N PRO A 210 -11.24 -8.61 19.84
CA PRO A 210 -10.04 -8.76 20.68
C PRO A 210 -8.79 -8.43 19.87
N TYR A 211 -8.61 -7.16 19.53
CA TYR A 211 -7.36 -6.68 18.94
C TYR A 211 -6.52 -5.94 19.98
N ALA A 212 -5.22 -6.16 19.95
CA ALA A 212 -4.26 -5.26 20.56
C ALA A 212 -3.93 -4.16 19.55
N ALA A 213 -4.08 -2.90 19.96
CA ALA A 213 -3.70 -1.74 19.17
C ALA A 213 -2.42 -1.11 19.77
N THR A 214 -1.34 -1.08 19.00
CA THR A 214 -0.10 -0.38 19.36
C THR A 214 0.06 0.85 18.48
N ARG A 215 -0.05 2.04 19.07
CA ARG A 215 0.30 3.29 18.39
C ARG A 215 1.83 3.37 18.25
N LEU A 216 2.31 3.51 17.03
CA LEU A 216 3.75 3.59 16.74
C LEU A 216 4.22 5.04 16.77
N ASP A 217 3.39 5.96 16.27
CA ASP A 217 3.55 7.42 16.36
C ASP A 217 2.24 8.15 16.00
N ASP A 218 2.31 9.40 15.53
CA ASP A 218 1.14 10.24 15.31
C ASP A 218 0.25 9.75 14.16
N ASP A 219 0.80 9.14 13.12
CA ASP A 219 0.10 8.68 11.92
C ASP A 219 0.10 7.15 11.72
N ARG A 220 0.75 6.36 12.60
CA ARG A 220 0.87 4.90 12.41
C ARG A 220 0.29 4.07 13.56
N ILE A 221 -0.44 3.02 13.19
CA ILE A 221 -1.01 2.03 14.11
C ILE A 221 -0.68 0.60 13.67
N LEU A 222 -0.37 -0.27 14.63
CA LEU A 222 -0.29 -1.72 14.45
C LEU A 222 -1.42 -2.40 15.23
N LEU A 223 -2.29 -3.11 14.53
CA LEU A 223 -3.34 -3.96 15.09
C LEU A 223 -2.89 -5.42 15.08
N CYS A 224 -3.23 -6.17 16.12
CA CYS A 224 -2.87 -7.58 16.26
C CYS A 224 -4.05 -8.39 16.84
N LEU A 225 -4.42 -9.51 16.19
CA LEU A 225 -5.52 -10.40 16.62
C LEU A 225 -5.15 -11.34 17.80
N GLY A 226 -3.97 -11.16 18.40
CA GLY A 226 -3.46 -11.95 19.53
C GLY A 226 -2.07 -12.53 19.31
N ASP A 227 -1.49 -13.14 20.34
CA ASP A 227 -0.08 -13.59 20.31
C ASP A 227 0.15 -14.93 19.59
N ALA A 228 -0.90 -15.70 19.32
CA ALA A 228 -0.84 -16.96 18.61
C ALA A 228 -1.24 -16.80 17.15
N VAL A 229 -0.66 -17.63 16.28
CA VAL A 229 -1.03 -17.69 14.84
C VAL A 229 -2.52 -18.04 14.73
N PRO A 230 -3.35 -17.24 14.04
CA PRO A 230 -4.77 -17.53 13.88
C PRO A 230 -5.03 -18.84 13.13
N GLU A 231 -5.98 -19.63 13.62
CA GLU A 231 -6.28 -20.97 13.14
C GLU A 231 -7.58 -21.00 12.34
N SER A 232 -7.54 -21.56 11.13
CA SER A 232 -8.70 -21.63 10.23
C SER A 232 -9.85 -22.51 10.72
N HIS A 233 -9.58 -23.43 11.66
CA HIS A 233 -10.58 -24.33 12.23
C HIS A 233 -11.17 -23.82 13.55
N ASN A 234 -10.61 -22.75 14.11
CA ASN A 234 -11.13 -22.11 15.31
C ASN A 234 -12.23 -21.09 14.92
N GLN A 235 -13.49 -21.50 15.06
CA GLN A 235 -14.66 -20.71 14.65
C GLN A 235 -14.73 -19.34 15.34
N VAL A 236 -14.24 -19.22 16.57
CA VAL A 236 -14.22 -17.96 17.31
C VAL A 236 -13.25 -16.97 16.66
N GLN A 237 -12.02 -17.42 16.34
CA GLN A 237 -11.03 -16.58 15.66
C GLN A 237 -11.47 -16.23 14.23
N VAL A 238 -12.07 -17.17 13.51
CA VAL A 238 -12.61 -16.92 12.15
C VAL A 238 -13.70 -15.84 12.21
N ALA A 239 -14.62 -15.91 13.17
CA ALA A 239 -15.65 -14.89 13.35
C ALA A 239 -15.06 -13.51 13.70
N GLN A 240 -14.01 -13.47 14.52
CA GLN A 240 -13.29 -12.24 14.86
C GLN A 240 -12.61 -11.62 13.63
N GLY A 241 -11.92 -12.43 12.83
CA GLY A 241 -11.32 -11.98 11.57
C GLY A 241 -12.37 -11.46 10.58
N ALA A 242 -13.50 -12.16 10.44
CA ALA A 242 -14.61 -11.73 9.59
C ALA A 242 -15.24 -10.41 10.07
N ALA A 243 -15.39 -10.24 11.38
CA ALA A 243 -15.93 -9.00 11.95
C ALA A 243 -14.96 -7.81 11.77
N MET A 244 -13.66 -8.01 11.96
CA MET A 244 -12.65 -6.99 11.66
C MET A 244 -12.63 -6.64 10.16
N GLN A 245 -12.75 -7.64 9.29
CA GLN A 245 -12.85 -7.43 7.85
C GLN A 245 -14.10 -6.63 7.48
N ALA A 246 -15.25 -6.93 8.10
CA ALA A 246 -16.48 -6.19 7.87
C ALA A 246 -16.34 -4.70 8.24
N VAL A 247 -15.57 -4.39 9.28
CA VAL A 247 -15.26 -3.00 9.65
C VAL A 247 -14.37 -2.34 8.59
N PHE A 248 -13.33 -3.04 8.11
CA PHE A 248 -12.50 -2.51 7.02
C PHE A 248 -13.30 -2.28 5.74
N ASP A 249 -14.31 -3.12 5.46
CA ASP A 249 -15.22 -2.96 4.34
C ASP A 249 -16.14 -1.76 4.51
N GLN A 250 -16.79 -1.67 5.68
CA GLN A 250 -17.70 -0.58 6.02
C GLN A 250 -17.01 0.78 5.90
N PHE A 251 -15.73 0.84 6.27
CA PHE A 251 -14.94 2.06 6.26
C PHE A 251 -14.10 2.22 5.00
N HIS A 252 -14.24 1.32 4.02
CA HIS A 252 -13.51 1.35 2.75
C HIS A 252 -11.97 1.35 2.88
N LEU A 253 -11.42 0.81 3.98
CA LEU A 253 -9.97 0.74 4.22
C LEU A 253 -9.25 -0.23 3.27
N ASN A 254 -10.00 -1.09 2.58
CA ASN A 254 -9.44 -2.05 1.63
C ASN A 254 -9.13 -1.46 0.25
N GLU A 255 -9.42 -0.17 0.05
CA GLU A 255 -9.14 0.55 -1.19
C GLU A 255 -7.71 1.09 -1.17
N ARG A 256 -6.94 0.83 -2.24
CA ARG A 256 -5.51 1.22 -2.35
C ARG A 256 -5.20 2.65 -1.93
N HIS A 257 -6.15 3.54 -2.18
CA HIS A 257 -6.01 4.98 -2.15
C HIS A 257 -6.27 5.58 -0.79
N VAL A 258 -7.12 4.93 0.00
CA VAL A 258 -7.49 5.35 1.36
C VAL A 258 -6.28 5.29 2.30
N LEU A 259 -5.35 4.37 2.03
CA LEU A 259 -4.17 4.17 2.86
C LEU A 259 -2.91 4.83 2.29
N ALA A 260 -2.92 5.22 1.03
CA ALA A 260 -1.76 5.77 0.33
C ALA A 260 -1.59 7.28 0.52
N GLY A 261 -2.19 7.86 1.58
CA GLY A 261 -2.36 9.30 1.83
C GLY A 261 -1.33 10.13 1.06
N LEU A 262 -1.76 10.72 -0.05
CA LEU A 262 -0.82 11.36 -0.98
C LEU A 262 -0.17 12.54 -0.23
N PRO A 263 1.16 12.56 -0.06
CA PRO A 263 1.81 13.73 0.52
C PRO A 263 1.54 14.91 -0.43
N LEU A 264 0.96 15.98 0.12
CA LEU A 264 0.69 17.19 -0.64
C LEU A 264 2.01 17.84 -1.03
N ASP A 265 2.20 18.15 -2.31
CA ASP A 265 3.30 19.01 -2.73
C ASP A 265 3.03 20.47 -2.33
N ALA A 266 4.04 21.34 -2.48
CA ALA A 266 3.95 22.74 -2.03
C ALA A 266 2.79 23.52 -2.69
N GLU A 267 2.44 23.19 -3.94
CA GLU A 267 1.32 23.82 -4.64
C GLU A 267 -0.02 23.22 -4.20
N GLU A 268 -0.09 21.89 -3.97
CA GLU A 268 -1.27 21.26 -3.37
C GLU A 268 -1.56 21.81 -1.96
N GLN A 269 -0.51 22.08 -1.19
CA GLN A 269 -0.59 22.74 0.10
C GLN A 269 -1.10 24.18 -0.03
N ALA A 270 -0.54 24.96 -0.96
CA ALA A 270 -0.99 26.33 -1.21
C ALA A 270 -2.46 26.38 -1.66
N TYR A 271 -2.92 25.40 -2.44
CA TYR A 271 -4.32 25.29 -2.84
C TYR A 271 -5.23 24.96 -1.66
N LEU A 272 -4.81 24.02 -0.79
CA LEU A 272 -5.55 23.68 0.42
C LEU A 272 -5.72 24.92 1.32
N GLU A 273 -4.66 25.69 1.53
CA GLU A 273 -4.70 26.93 2.31
C GLU A 273 -5.61 27.98 1.66
N GLN A 274 -5.56 28.11 0.33
CA GLN A 274 -6.45 29.02 -0.42
C GLN A 274 -7.94 28.69 -0.21
N VAL A 275 -8.29 27.40 -0.24
CA VAL A 275 -9.69 26.97 -0.11
C VAL A 275 -10.17 27.01 1.33
N THR A 276 -9.37 26.48 2.25
CA THR A 276 -9.82 26.20 3.62
C THR A 276 -9.53 27.34 4.59
N SER A 277 -8.59 28.23 4.26
CA SER A 277 -7.97 29.18 5.20
C SER A 277 -7.39 28.52 6.46
N ALA A 278 -7.31 27.18 6.50
CA ALA A 278 -6.76 26.43 7.61
C ALA A 278 -5.23 26.39 7.47
N PRO A 279 -4.48 26.55 8.57
CA PRO A 279 -3.04 26.33 8.54
C PRO A 279 -2.73 24.86 8.19
N ALA A 280 -1.58 24.63 7.56
CA ALA A 280 -1.12 23.32 7.08
C ALA A 280 -1.13 22.18 8.12
N ASP A 281 -1.09 22.51 9.42
CA ASP A 281 -1.01 21.57 10.53
C ASP A 281 -2.37 21.24 11.19
N ARG A 282 -3.49 21.74 10.64
CA ARG A 282 -4.83 21.54 11.24
C ARG A 282 -5.79 20.85 10.27
N GLY A 283 -6.08 19.58 10.56
CA GLY A 283 -7.19 18.84 9.95
C GLY A 283 -8.39 18.71 10.88
N TYR A 284 -9.59 18.55 10.29
CA TYR A 284 -10.82 18.28 11.04
C TYR A 284 -11.15 16.79 10.94
N ALA A 285 -10.96 16.06 12.03
CA ALA A 285 -11.26 14.64 12.08
C ALA A 285 -12.75 14.40 12.38
N VAL A 286 -13.39 13.54 11.59
CA VAL A 286 -14.70 12.96 11.90
C VAL A 286 -14.55 11.45 11.87
N ALA A 287 -14.77 10.79 13.01
CA ALA A 287 -14.52 9.35 13.16
C ALA A 287 -13.11 8.97 12.63
N PHE A 288 -13.06 8.10 11.62
CA PHE A 288 -11.86 7.61 10.97
C PHE A 288 -11.56 8.36 9.65
N THR A 289 -11.94 9.62 9.48
CA THR A 289 -11.49 10.40 8.31
C THR A 289 -11.05 11.79 8.73
N VAL A 290 -10.10 12.34 7.99
CA VAL A 290 -9.67 13.74 8.13
C VAL A 290 -10.20 14.53 6.95
N PHE A 291 -10.75 15.71 7.24
CA PHE A 291 -11.10 16.74 6.27
C PHE A 291 -10.08 17.87 6.34
N ASP A 292 -9.87 18.54 5.21
CA ASP A 292 -8.86 19.59 5.07
C ASP A 292 -9.29 20.89 5.77
N GLY A 293 -10.59 21.10 5.98
CA GLY A 293 -11.13 22.27 6.64
C GLY A 293 -12.55 22.07 7.15
N TYR A 294 -13.02 23.03 7.95
CA TYR A 294 -14.40 23.13 8.39
C TYR A 294 -14.83 24.59 8.36
N ASP A 295 -15.83 24.89 7.55
CA ASP A 295 -16.48 26.19 7.52
C ASP A 295 -17.56 26.23 8.61
N ALA A 296 -17.24 26.88 9.73
CA ALA A 296 -18.12 26.95 10.89
C ALA A 296 -19.38 27.78 10.66
N GLU A 297 -19.34 28.76 9.74
CA GLU A 297 -20.49 29.62 9.44
C GLU A 297 -21.54 28.86 8.63
N ARG A 298 -21.09 28.07 7.65
CA ARG A 298 -21.97 27.24 6.81
C ARG A 298 -22.23 25.85 7.40
N GLY A 299 -21.41 25.40 8.35
CA GLY A 299 -21.49 24.07 8.94
C GLY A 299 -21.05 22.97 7.97
N VAL A 300 -20.03 23.24 7.15
CA VAL A 300 -19.62 22.40 6.01
C VAL A 300 -18.20 21.86 6.22
N LEU A 301 -17.97 20.59 5.90
CA LEU A 301 -16.63 20.00 5.86
C LEU A 301 -15.99 20.19 4.48
N LEU A 302 -14.74 20.63 4.45
CA LEU A 302 -14.03 20.97 3.22
C LEU A 302 -13.01 19.89 2.86
N TYR A 303 -12.96 19.56 1.57
CA TYR A 303 -11.92 18.71 0.99
C TYR A 303 -11.37 19.37 -0.28
N ALA A 304 -10.08 19.69 -0.33
CA ALA A 304 -9.45 20.47 -1.37
C ALA A 304 -8.28 19.70 -1.99
N ARG A 305 -8.32 19.46 -3.31
CA ARG A 305 -7.22 18.78 -4.02
C ARG A 305 -7.00 19.38 -5.41
N LEU A 306 -5.73 19.56 -5.79
CA LEU A 306 -5.35 19.88 -7.18
C LEU A 306 -5.41 18.65 -8.10
N PHE A 307 -5.25 17.44 -7.53
CA PHE A 307 -5.23 16.17 -8.28
C PHE A 307 -4.19 16.14 -9.42
N LYS A 308 -3.00 16.69 -9.16
CA LYS A 308 -1.89 16.67 -10.13
C LYS A 308 -1.40 15.27 -10.46
N ARG A 309 -1.51 14.35 -9.50
CA ARG A 309 -1.05 12.97 -9.60
C ARG A 309 -2.17 12.03 -9.19
N ILE A 310 -3.04 11.66 -10.14
CA ILE A 310 -4.08 10.67 -9.87
C ILE A 310 -3.47 9.27 -10.00
N LEU A 311 -3.29 8.58 -8.88
CA LEU A 311 -2.96 7.16 -8.87
C LEU A 311 -4.08 6.38 -9.58
N GLY A 312 -3.78 5.78 -10.73
CA GLY A 312 -4.73 4.95 -11.47
C GLY A 312 -5.45 5.59 -12.65
N GLY A 313 -5.01 6.78 -13.09
CA GLY A 313 -5.46 7.40 -14.35
C GLY A 313 -6.40 8.59 -14.14
N TYR A 314 -6.26 9.59 -15.01
CA TYR A 314 -7.18 10.72 -15.08
C TYR A 314 -8.58 10.23 -15.53
N PRO A 315 -9.67 10.75 -14.93
CA PRO A 315 -11.03 10.31 -15.28
C PRO A 315 -11.53 10.83 -16.64
N PHE A 316 -10.69 11.49 -17.45
CA PHE A 316 -11.07 12.04 -18.76
C PHE A 316 -11.47 11.00 -19.82
N ASN A 317 -11.38 9.70 -19.51
CA ASN A 317 -11.81 8.61 -20.40
C ASN A 317 -13.00 7.81 -19.85
N LEU A 318 -13.72 8.30 -18.85
CA LEU A 318 -14.95 7.66 -18.37
C LEU A 318 -16.06 7.83 -19.42
N LEU A 319 -16.35 6.74 -20.14
CA LEU A 319 -17.40 6.71 -21.16
C LEU A 319 -18.73 6.24 -20.55
N PRO A 320 -19.90 6.66 -21.06
CA PRO A 320 -21.19 6.29 -20.48
C PRO A 320 -21.43 4.78 -20.30
N HIS A 321 -20.86 3.94 -21.17
CA HIS A 321 -20.99 2.48 -21.05
C HIS A 321 -20.21 1.89 -19.87
N MET A 322 -19.27 2.64 -19.28
CA MET A 322 -18.51 2.24 -18.09
C MET A 322 -19.29 2.46 -16.79
N ARG A 323 -20.44 3.16 -16.85
CA ARG A 323 -21.27 3.47 -15.67
C ARG A 323 -21.63 2.23 -14.86
N ASP A 324 -21.95 1.14 -15.54
CA ASP A 324 -22.42 -0.10 -14.92
C ASP A 324 -21.28 -1.09 -14.63
N ASP A 325 -20.03 -0.75 -14.96
CA ASP A 325 -18.84 -1.53 -14.62
C ASP A 325 -18.45 -1.28 -13.16
N ALA A 326 -19.18 -1.93 -12.25
CA ALA A 326 -19.01 -1.77 -10.81
C ALA A 326 -17.55 -2.00 -10.34
N PRO A 327 -16.79 -3.01 -10.84
CA PRO A 327 -15.37 -3.15 -10.55
C PRO A 327 -14.52 -1.94 -10.98
N LEU A 328 -14.72 -1.43 -12.21
CA LEU A 328 -13.97 -0.28 -12.70
C LEU A 328 -14.28 0.98 -11.88
N ILE A 329 -15.57 1.29 -11.70
CA ILE A 329 -16.03 2.49 -10.97
C ILE A 329 -15.62 2.41 -9.50
N GLY A 330 -15.77 1.25 -8.86
CA GLY A 330 -15.36 1.05 -7.47
C GLY A 330 -13.87 1.27 -7.24
N GLY A 331 -13.02 0.90 -8.20
CA GLY A 331 -11.56 1.03 -8.09
C GLY A 331 -10.99 2.44 -8.33
N LEU A 332 -11.85 3.43 -8.62
CA LEU A 332 -11.45 4.83 -8.81
C LEU A 332 -11.14 5.50 -7.47
N PHE A 333 -10.04 6.26 -7.41
CA PHE A 333 -9.60 7.01 -6.22
C PHE A 333 -10.72 7.83 -5.57
N PHE A 334 -11.39 8.64 -6.39
CA PHE A 334 -12.41 9.58 -5.94
C PHE A 334 -13.63 8.86 -5.36
N VAL A 335 -13.97 7.69 -5.89
CA VAL A 335 -15.11 6.91 -5.43
C VAL A 335 -14.81 6.32 -4.06
N ALA A 336 -13.62 5.74 -3.88
CA ALA A 336 -13.17 5.24 -2.58
C ALA A 336 -13.12 6.36 -1.53
N GLN A 337 -12.56 7.52 -1.88
CA GLN A 337 -12.47 8.67 -0.98
C GLN A 337 -13.84 9.20 -0.57
N ALA A 338 -14.77 9.39 -1.51
CA ALA A 338 -16.12 9.85 -1.23
C ALA A 338 -16.88 8.86 -0.33
N ARG A 339 -16.77 7.57 -0.63
CA ARG A 339 -17.39 6.50 0.18
C ARG A 339 -16.83 6.47 1.61
N GLN A 340 -15.51 6.58 1.78
CA GLN A 340 -14.89 6.63 3.09
C GLN A 340 -15.37 7.84 3.91
N GLN A 341 -15.41 9.03 3.31
CA GLN A 341 -15.86 10.25 3.98
C GLN A 341 -17.33 10.16 4.40
N LEU A 342 -18.20 9.63 3.53
CA LEU A 342 -19.61 9.41 3.84
C LEU A 342 -19.80 8.37 4.95
N ALA A 343 -19.05 7.26 4.91
CA ALA A 343 -19.08 6.24 5.93
C ALA A 343 -18.64 6.78 7.30
N ALA A 344 -17.66 7.68 7.33
CA ALA A 344 -17.21 8.33 8.56
C ALA A 344 -18.30 9.24 9.15
N LEU A 345 -19.01 10.01 8.31
CA LEU A 345 -20.17 10.80 8.75
C LEU A 345 -21.28 9.92 9.29
N ASP A 346 -21.61 8.84 8.59
CA ASP A 346 -22.67 7.91 9.01
C ASP A 346 -22.33 7.22 10.34
N HIS A 347 -21.07 6.82 10.51
CA HIS A 347 -20.58 6.25 11.76
C HIS A 347 -20.66 7.26 12.91
N ALA A 348 -20.24 8.51 12.68
CA ALA A 348 -20.32 9.58 13.66
C ALA A 348 -21.75 10.12 13.87
N ARG A 349 -22.73 9.68 13.05
CA ARG A 349 -24.08 10.26 12.97
C ARG A 349 -24.06 11.77 12.73
N ALA A 350 -23.08 12.22 11.96
CA ALA A 350 -22.88 13.60 11.55
C ALA A 350 -23.74 13.93 10.32
N SER A 351 -24.35 15.11 10.29
CA SER A 351 -25.22 15.56 9.20
C SER A 351 -24.59 16.67 8.35
N GLN A 352 -23.35 17.06 8.66
CA GLN A 352 -22.63 18.11 7.95
C GLN A 352 -22.40 17.70 6.49
N PRO A 353 -22.75 18.55 5.51
CA PRO A 353 -22.40 18.30 4.11
C PRO A 353 -20.89 18.41 3.88
N ILE A 354 -20.43 17.74 2.82
CA ILE A 354 -19.05 17.79 2.35
C ILE A 354 -19.00 18.67 1.08
N GLU A 355 -18.08 19.61 1.03
CA GLU A 355 -17.73 20.36 -0.19
C GLU A 355 -16.34 19.94 -0.68
N TRP A 356 -16.30 19.38 -1.88
CA TRP A 356 -15.06 19.09 -2.60
C TRP A 356 -14.69 20.28 -3.49
N HIS A 357 -13.51 20.84 -3.29
CA HIS A 357 -12.96 21.92 -4.10
C HIS A 357 -11.87 21.38 -5.01
N VAL A 358 -12.06 21.57 -6.31
CA VAL A 358 -11.21 21.03 -7.38
C VAL A 358 -10.74 22.16 -8.29
N ALA A 359 -9.43 22.24 -8.53
CA ALA A 359 -8.83 23.33 -9.32
C ALA A 359 -8.95 23.15 -10.82
N ASP A 360 -9.35 21.98 -11.31
CA ASP A 360 -9.59 21.70 -12.71
C ASP A 360 -11.10 21.67 -13.00
N ALA A 361 -11.54 22.54 -13.90
CA ALA A 361 -12.97 22.70 -14.23
C ALA A 361 -13.57 21.48 -14.93
N GLU A 362 -12.79 20.78 -15.75
CA GLU A 362 -13.26 19.57 -16.44
C GLU A 362 -13.34 18.39 -15.46
N LEU A 363 -12.34 18.24 -14.60
CA LEU A 363 -12.34 17.27 -13.52
C LEU A 363 -13.51 17.49 -12.56
N ALA A 364 -13.77 18.74 -12.15
CA ALA A 364 -14.91 19.07 -11.29
C ALA A 364 -16.25 18.63 -11.92
N ARG A 365 -16.44 18.84 -13.22
CA ARG A 365 -17.63 18.39 -13.96
C ARG A 365 -17.72 16.86 -14.00
N THR A 366 -16.61 16.19 -14.32
CA THR A 366 -16.55 14.73 -14.38
C THR A 366 -16.84 14.09 -13.02
N LEU A 367 -16.29 14.66 -11.94
CA LEU A 367 -16.55 14.21 -10.58
C LEU A 367 -18.00 14.47 -10.16
N THR A 368 -18.58 15.61 -10.55
CA THR A 368 -20.01 15.87 -10.32
C THR A 368 -20.88 14.80 -10.98
N MET A 369 -20.62 14.51 -12.26
CA MET A 369 -21.33 13.44 -12.99
C MET A 369 -21.12 12.07 -12.33
N LEU A 370 -19.88 11.72 -11.98
CA LEU A 370 -19.54 10.43 -11.39
C LEU A 370 -20.21 10.23 -10.01
N LEU A 371 -20.09 11.21 -9.12
CA LEU A 371 -20.57 11.12 -7.74
C LEU A 371 -22.09 11.25 -7.68
N ASN A 372 -22.68 12.18 -8.43
CA ASN A 372 -24.12 12.44 -8.36
C ASN A 372 -24.91 11.53 -9.31
N ASP A 373 -24.51 11.44 -10.58
CA ASP A 373 -25.32 10.75 -11.60
C ASP A 373 -25.03 9.24 -11.65
N TRP A 374 -23.79 8.82 -11.45
CA TRP A 374 -23.44 7.40 -11.54
C TRP A 374 -23.57 6.72 -10.18
N LEU A 375 -23.03 7.34 -9.13
CA LEU A 375 -23.06 6.79 -7.77
C LEU A 375 -24.27 7.22 -6.94
N GLN A 376 -25.09 8.14 -7.44
CA GLN A 376 -26.34 8.57 -6.77
C GLN A 376 -26.10 9.14 -5.36
N ILE A 377 -24.92 9.75 -5.13
CA ILE A 377 -24.65 10.46 -3.88
C ILE A 377 -25.47 11.75 -3.90
N PRO A 378 -26.33 12.02 -2.90
CA PRO A 378 -27.13 13.23 -2.88
C PRO A 378 -26.25 14.48 -2.76
N PRO A 379 -26.50 15.55 -3.54
CA PRO A 379 -25.75 16.81 -3.42
C PRO A 379 -25.78 17.41 -2.00
N ALA A 380 -26.87 17.19 -1.26
CA ALA A 380 -27.00 17.61 0.13
C ALA A 380 -26.01 16.91 1.09
N ARG A 381 -25.37 15.81 0.66
CA ARG A 381 -24.35 15.08 1.41
C ARG A 381 -22.93 15.42 0.92
N LEU A 382 -22.74 15.51 -0.39
CA LEU A 382 -21.46 15.84 -1.00
C LEU A 382 -21.69 16.64 -2.28
N THR A 383 -21.08 17.82 -2.38
CA THR A 383 -21.08 18.66 -3.59
C THR A 383 -19.66 18.89 -4.06
N VAL A 384 -19.48 18.95 -5.39
CA VAL A 384 -18.19 19.27 -6.02
C VAL A 384 -18.24 20.68 -6.60
N HIS A 385 -17.25 21.49 -6.26
CA HIS A 385 -17.07 22.86 -6.69
C HIS A 385 -15.77 22.99 -7.50
N TYR A 386 -15.87 23.64 -8.64
CA TYR A 386 -14.68 24.19 -9.29
C TYR A 386 -14.21 25.42 -8.50
N THR A 387 -12.96 25.41 -8.04
CA THR A 387 -12.36 26.54 -7.36
C THR A 387 -10.95 26.74 -7.93
N PRO A 388 -10.72 27.76 -8.77
CA PRO A 388 -9.46 27.92 -9.49
C PRO A 388 -8.29 28.11 -8.52
N PHE A 389 -7.14 27.51 -8.84
CA PHE A 389 -5.89 27.78 -8.11
C PHE A 389 -5.29 29.10 -8.59
N LEU A 390 -5.12 30.06 -7.68
CA LEU A 390 -4.62 31.40 -8.00
C LEU A 390 -3.10 31.47 -8.13
N GLY A 391 -2.39 30.44 -7.64
CA GLY A 391 -0.92 30.37 -7.70
C GLY A 391 -0.34 30.07 -9.08
N GLY A 392 -1.19 29.78 -10.08
CA GLY A 392 -0.78 29.25 -11.38
C GLY A 392 -0.42 27.77 -11.27
N LEU A 393 -0.91 26.93 -12.20
CA LEU A 393 -0.32 25.62 -12.39
C LEU A 393 1.01 25.86 -13.12
N ALA A 394 2.13 25.32 -12.63
CA ALA A 394 3.35 25.32 -13.44
C ALA A 394 2.99 24.65 -14.78
N ASP A 395 3.13 25.37 -15.88
CA ASP A 395 2.88 24.86 -17.23
C ASP A 395 3.80 23.65 -17.47
N GLU A 396 3.31 22.43 -17.27
CA GLU A 396 3.84 21.23 -17.92
C GLU A 396 3.40 21.22 -19.40
N SER A 397 3.63 22.32 -20.09
CA SER A 397 3.50 22.42 -21.54
C SER A 397 4.84 22.85 -22.12
N GLU A 398 5.76 21.90 -22.27
CA GLU A 398 6.72 21.83 -23.39
C GLU A 398 7.65 20.61 -23.25
N SER A 399 7.15 19.42 -23.61
CA SER A 399 8.00 18.38 -24.20
C SER A 399 7.27 17.50 -25.22
N LYS A 400 6.12 17.96 -25.74
CA LYS A 400 5.44 17.38 -26.91
C LYS A 400 5.53 18.33 -28.10
N SER A 401 6.73 18.79 -28.40
CA SER A 401 7.09 19.32 -29.70
C SER A 401 8.61 19.19 -29.86
N MET A 402 8.99 18.40 -30.87
CA MET A 402 10.35 18.20 -31.41
C MET A 402 11.32 17.31 -30.63
N SER A 403 11.20 15.99 -30.86
CA SER A 403 12.25 15.19 -31.55
C SER A 403 11.72 13.81 -31.90
#